data_AF-A0A0D3JER3-F1
#
_entry.id   AF-A0A0D3JER3-F1
#
_cell.length_a   1.000
_cell.length_b   1.000
_cell.length_c   1.000
_cell.angle_alpha   90.00
_cell.angle_beta   90.00
_cell.angle_gamma   90.00
#
_symmetry.space_group_name_H-M   'P 1'
#
loop_
_entity.id
_entity.type
_entity.pdbx_description
1 polymer ?
#
loop_
_entity_poly.entity_id
_entity_poly.type
_entity_poly.pdbx_seq_one_letter_code
_entity_poly.pdbx_strand_id
1 'polypeptide(L)'
;MAHAYTVPAAGDISKAGDGKSLLEHIVADVKALLAAKNCGPILIRLSWHDAGVFSNGSLKGGCPNAVMRFTDSGEGTFEANAGLTDVAIGLLKPIADKYVTAGVISNADLWALAANVAIEFMGGPHVVTRFGRPDAKDSGESVESQVGRLPDGDKGVSHLREVFAPKGFDDRDIVALSGGHTVGGCKQQRSGFDGLWTEAPLVFDNSYFTDLLEKTYRPETVEATGCPQHRSDKGTIMLISDLALLEDAAFKSVVEEYAADQSRFFADFVSAWTRLQENGVGDLLRDELAPPK
;
A
#
# COMPACT_ATOMS: atom_id res chain seq x y z
N MET A 1 -12.11 -23.68 -29.37
CA MET A 1 -11.73 -24.92 -28.64
C MET A 1 -11.12 -24.50 -27.32
N ALA A 2 -11.69 -24.94 -26.21
CA ALA A 2 -11.20 -24.60 -24.88
C ALA A 2 -9.91 -25.36 -24.61
N HIS A 3 -8.77 -24.66 -24.56
CA HIS A 3 -7.55 -25.23 -24.00
C HIS A 3 -7.74 -25.33 -22.50
N ALA A 4 -7.89 -26.57 -22.00
CA ALA A 4 -7.93 -26.86 -20.60
C ALA A 4 -6.56 -26.51 -19.98
N TYR A 5 -6.53 -25.48 -19.15
CA TYR A 5 -5.40 -25.16 -18.30
C TYR A 5 -5.30 -26.25 -17.22
N THR A 6 -4.29 -27.11 -17.31
CA THR A 6 -3.91 -27.99 -16.20
C THR A 6 -3.23 -27.14 -15.15
N VAL A 7 -3.93 -26.91 -14.05
CA VAL A 7 -3.45 -26.16 -12.89
C VAL A 7 -2.41 -27.02 -12.14
N PRO A 8 -1.14 -26.59 -12.01
CA PRO A 8 -0.18 -27.26 -11.13
C PRO A 8 -0.59 -27.06 -9.65
N ALA A 9 -0.21 -28.00 -8.79
CA ALA A 9 -0.31 -27.80 -7.34
C ALA A 9 0.36 -26.48 -6.94
N ALA A 10 -0.16 -25.81 -5.91
CA ALA A 10 0.29 -24.49 -5.49
C ALA A 10 1.82 -24.40 -5.46
N GLY A 11 2.42 -23.60 -6.36
CA GLY A 11 3.88 -23.49 -6.35
C GLY A 11 4.66 -23.10 -7.59
N ASP A 12 4.09 -23.03 -8.81
CA ASP A 12 4.91 -22.69 -9.99
C ASP A 12 4.27 -21.61 -10.87
N ILE A 13 4.58 -20.34 -10.59
CA ILE A 13 4.18 -19.18 -11.42
C ILE A 13 4.95 -19.10 -12.75
N SER A 14 5.89 -20.02 -13.03
CA SER A 14 6.80 -19.92 -14.16
C SER A 14 6.29 -20.52 -15.48
N LYS A 15 5.18 -21.27 -15.50
CA LYS A 15 4.77 -22.03 -16.71
C LYS A 15 3.34 -21.76 -17.19
N ALA A 16 3.19 -21.11 -18.35
CA ALA A 16 1.98 -21.17 -19.17
C ALA A 16 2.26 -21.84 -20.55
N GLY A 17 1.21 -22.37 -21.18
CA GLY A 17 1.30 -23.15 -22.43
C GLY A 17 1.51 -22.34 -23.72
N ASP A 18 1.63 -21.02 -23.61
CA ASP A 18 1.71 -20.07 -24.73
C ASP A 18 3.06 -19.33 -24.82
N GLY A 19 4.05 -19.79 -24.05
CA GLY A 19 5.40 -19.21 -24.04
C GLY A 19 5.58 -18.03 -23.08
N LYS A 20 4.54 -17.63 -22.35
CA LYS A 20 4.63 -16.73 -21.19
C LYS A 20 4.61 -17.51 -19.87
N SER A 21 5.11 -16.89 -18.81
CA SER A 21 4.92 -17.33 -17.43
C SER A 21 3.50 -16.98 -16.94
N LEU A 22 3.00 -17.70 -15.93
CA LEU A 22 1.73 -17.34 -15.29
C LEU A 22 1.83 -15.95 -14.62
N LEU A 23 3.01 -15.58 -14.11
CA LEU A 23 3.27 -14.24 -13.57
C LEU A 23 3.00 -13.15 -14.61
N GLU A 24 3.50 -13.29 -15.85
CA GLU A 24 3.25 -12.32 -16.91
C GLU A 24 1.75 -12.18 -17.23
N HIS A 25 0.96 -13.25 -17.11
CA HIS A 25 -0.49 -13.17 -17.26
C HIS A 25 -1.18 -12.45 -16.10
N ILE A 26 -0.77 -12.71 -14.86
CA ILE A 26 -1.31 -12.00 -13.69
C ILE A 26 -1.00 -10.51 -13.82
N VAL A 27 0.25 -10.15 -14.14
CA VAL A 27 0.65 -8.75 -14.35
C VAL A 27 -0.14 -8.09 -15.48
N ALA A 28 -0.37 -8.80 -16.59
CA ALA A 28 -1.18 -8.28 -17.70
C ALA A 28 -2.64 -8.02 -17.28
N ASP A 29 -3.25 -8.94 -16.53
CA ASP A 29 -4.62 -8.79 -16.02
C ASP A 29 -4.72 -7.62 -15.02
N VAL A 30 -3.71 -7.43 -14.16
CA VAL A 30 -3.63 -6.28 -13.25
C VAL A 30 -3.48 -4.97 -14.04
N LYS A 31 -2.58 -4.89 -15.03
CA LYS A 31 -2.43 -3.69 -15.87
C LYS A 31 -3.72 -3.35 -16.63
N ALA A 32 -4.46 -4.37 -17.09
CA ALA A 32 -5.77 -4.17 -17.72
C ALA A 32 -6.80 -3.61 -16.73
N LEU A 33 -6.83 -4.12 -15.49
CA LEU A 33 -7.68 -3.58 -14.42
C LEU A 33 -7.35 -2.11 -14.12
N LEU A 34 -6.06 -1.79 -13.99
CA LEU A 34 -5.58 -0.42 -13.72
C LEU A 34 -6.01 0.55 -14.81
N ALA A 35 -5.79 0.21 -16.09
CA ALA A 35 -6.19 1.02 -17.24
C ALA A 35 -7.72 1.22 -17.31
N ALA A 36 -8.50 0.21 -16.93
CA ALA A 36 -9.95 0.26 -17.02
C ALA A 36 -10.62 1.00 -15.85
N LYS A 37 -9.99 1.03 -14.68
CA LYS A 37 -10.63 1.48 -13.43
C LYS A 37 -9.92 2.63 -12.73
N ASN A 38 -8.69 2.98 -13.12
CA ASN A 38 -7.86 3.97 -12.43
C ASN A 38 -7.74 3.67 -10.92
N CYS A 39 -7.63 2.38 -10.57
CA CYS A 39 -7.66 1.92 -9.19
C CYS A 39 -6.28 1.76 -8.54
N GLY A 40 -5.20 2.17 -9.22
CA GLY A 40 -3.84 2.06 -8.69
C GLY A 40 -3.68 2.56 -7.25
N PRO A 41 -4.17 3.76 -6.90
CA PRO A 41 -4.01 4.29 -5.54
C PRO A 41 -4.66 3.43 -4.45
N ILE A 42 -5.83 2.86 -4.72
CA ILE A 42 -6.52 2.02 -3.71
C ILE A 42 -5.88 0.64 -3.57
N LEU A 43 -5.25 0.11 -4.63
CA LEU A 43 -4.48 -1.14 -4.55
C LEU A 43 -3.18 -0.94 -3.77
N ILE A 44 -2.51 0.21 -3.93
CA ILE A 44 -1.36 0.59 -3.09
C ILE A 44 -1.80 0.67 -1.62
N ARG A 45 -2.90 1.35 -1.32
CA ARG A 45 -3.44 1.40 0.04
C ARG A 45 -3.76 0.01 0.60
N LEU A 46 -4.37 -0.87 -0.19
CA LEU A 46 -4.67 -2.25 0.23
C LEU A 46 -3.41 -2.98 0.69
N SER A 47 -2.35 -2.97 -0.13
CA SER A 47 -1.08 -3.60 0.25
C SER A 47 -0.40 -2.92 1.42
N TRP A 48 -0.46 -1.58 1.51
CA TRP A 48 0.08 -0.83 2.66
C TRP A 48 -0.59 -1.25 3.96
N HIS A 49 -1.92 -1.35 3.98
CA HIS A 49 -2.68 -1.71 5.18
C HIS A 49 -2.48 -3.18 5.58
N ASP A 50 -2.44 -4.10 4.61
CA ASP A 50 -2.19 -5.53 4.87
C ASP A 50 -0.79 -5.75 5.48
N ALA A 51 0.23 -5.04 5.00
CA ALA A 51 1.59 -5.13 5.51
C ALA A 51 1.83 -4.28 6.77
N GLY A 52 1.10 -3.16 6.89
CA GLY A 52 1.26 -2.13 7.91
C GLY A 52 0.93 -2.60 9.32
N VAL A 53 0.35 -3.79 9.49
CA VAL A 53 0.04 -4.33 10.82
C VAL A 53 1.24 -4.92 11.55
N PHE A 54 2.37 -5.21 10.89
CA PHE A 54 3.55 -5.72 11.58
C PHE A 54 4.06 -4.75 12.67
N SER A 55 4.54 -5.28 13.79
CA SER A 55 5.30 -4.53 14.79
C SER A 55 6.13 -5.47 15.66
N ASN A 56 7.32 -5.02 16.07
CA ASN A 56 8.20 -5.69 17.02
C ASN A 56 8.19 -5.06 18.44
N GLY A 57 7.34 -4.04 18.63
CA GLY A 57 7.25 -3.23 19.86
C GLY A 57 6.42 -3.89 20.95
N SER A 58 5.59 -3.11 21.65
CA SER A 58 4.63 -3.63 22.63
C SER A 58 3.54 -4.49 21.97
N LEU A 59 3.08 -4.05 20.80
CA LEU A 59 2.11 -4.76 19.96
C LEU A 59 2.85 -5.72 19.00
N LYS A 60 3.40 -6.83 19.50
CA LYS A 60 4.21 -7.74 18.65
C LYS A 60 3.39 -8.48 17.58
N GLY A 61 4.04 -8.89 16.50
CA GLY A 61 3.48 -9.74 15.45
C GLY A 61 2.79 -8.95 14.34
N GLY A 62 2.01 -9.67 13.53
CA GLY A 62 1.40 -9.17 12.29
C GLY A 62 2.29 -9.44 11.08
N CYS A 63 1.70 -9.65 9.92
CA CYS A 63 2.37 -9.80 8.63
C CYS A 63 1.31 -9.66 7.53
N PRO A 64 1.68 -9.31 6.29
CA PRO A 64 0.75 -9.36 5.18
C PRO A 64 0.34 -10.81 4.89
N ASN A 65 -0.91 -11.14 5.21
CA ASN A 65 -1.51 -12.46 5.08
C ASN A 65 -2.95 -12.41 4.52
N ALA A 66 -3.39 -11.25 4.03
CA ALA A 66 -4.74 -11.05 3.50
C ALA A 66 -5.87 -11.45 4.46
N VAL A 67 -5.66 -11.34 5.77
CA VAL A 67 -6.69 -11.59 6.79
C VAL A 67 -7.84 -10.57 6.73
N MET A 68 -7.58 -9.39 6.18
CA MET A 68 -8.59 -8.35 5.94
C MET A 68 -9.75 -8.81 5.04
N ARG A 69 -9.64 -9.97 4.36
CA ARG A 69 -10.75 -10.59 3.62
C ARG A 69 -11.91 -11.05 4.51
N PHE A 70 -11.66 -11.29 5.79
CA PHE A 70 -12.69 -11.69 6.75
C PHE A 70 -13.35 -10.45 7.36
N THR A 71 -14.64 -10.27 7.09
CA THR A 71 -15.41 -9.05 7.44
C THR A 71 -16.45 -9.27 8.52
N ASP A 72 -16.50 -10.47 9.11
CA ASP A 72 -17.35 -10.80 10.26
C ASP A 72 -16.68 -10.44 11.59
N SER A 73 -15.34 -10.44 11.62
CA SER A 73 -14.50 -10.07 12.76
C SER A 73 -13.05 -9.79 12.29
N GLY A 74 -12.21 -9.26 13.17
CA GLY A 74 -10.80 -9.04 12.86
C GLY A 74 -10.53 -7.86 11.92
N GLU A 75 -9.47 -7.94 11.12
CA GLU A 75 -8.95 -6.79 10.38
C GLU A 75 -9.93 -6.19 9.37
N GLY A 76 -10.81 -7.01 8.79
CA GLY A 76 -11.80 -6.54 7.83
C GLY A 76 -12.93 -5.69 8.43
N THR A 77 -13.04 -5.60 9.76
CA THR A 77 -14.06 -4.77 10.44
C THR A 77 -13.51 -3.45 10.95
N PHE A 78 -12.19 -3.23 10.89
CA PHE A 78 -11.57 -2.01 11.43
C PHE A 78 -11.79 -0.80 10.51
N GLU A 79 -12.12 0.33 11.13
CA GLU A 79 -12.43 1.59 10.45
C GLU A 79 -11.30 2.06 9.54
N ALA A 80 -10.04 1.88 9.98
CA ALA A 80 -8.86 2.21 9.19
C ALA A 80 -8.83 1.49 7.83
N ASN A 81 -9.53 0.35 7.67
CA ASN A 81 -9.61 -0.43 6.44
C ASN A 81 -10.88 -0.17 5.62
N ALA A 82 -11.70 0.82 5.99
CA ALA A 82 -12.90 1.18 5.25
C ALA A 82 -12.59 1.44 3.76
N GLY A 83 -13.41 0.86 2.88
CA GLY A 83 -13.22 0.88 1.43
C GLY A 83 -12.21 -0.14 0.88
N LEU A 84 -11.40 -0.81 1.71
CA LEU A 84 -10.47 -1.83 1.23
C LEU A 84 -11.21 -3.16 1.02
N THR A 85 -12.02 -3.56 1.99
CA THR A 85 -12.67 -4.89 2.02
C THR A 85 -13.71 -5.09 0.94
N ASP A 86 -14.46 -4.05 0.59
CA ASP A 86 -15.51 -4.06 -0.42
C ASP A 86 -15.00 -3.59 -1.79
N VAL A 87 -14.30 -2.45 -1.85
CA VAL A 87 -13.89 -1.86 -3.13
C VAL A 87 -12.58 -2.46 -3.64
N ALA A 88 -11.50 -2.41 -2.86
CA ALA A 88 -10.17 -2.83 -3.34
C ALA A 88 -10.13 -4.35 -3.61
N ILE A 89 -10.60 -5.15 -2.65
CA ILE A 89 -10.69 -6.61 -2.80
C ILE A 89 -11.71 -6.97 -3.89
N GLY A 90 -12.84 -6.25 -3.97
CA GLY A 90 -13.83 -6.44 -5.03
C GLY A 90 -13.29 -6.21 -6.44
N LEU A 91 -12.41 -5.21 -6.62
CA LEU A 91 -11.73 -4.94 -7.90
C LEU A 91 -10.77 -6.07 -8.30
N LEU A 92 -10.07 -6.67 -7.32
CA LEU A 92 -9.15 -7.80 -7.56
C LEU A 92 -9.88 -9.14 -7.70
N LYS A 93 -11.16 -9.24 -7.30
CA LYS A 93 -11.90 -10.49 -7.29
C LYS A 93 -11.86 -11.27 -8.62
N PRO A 94 -12.03 -10.67 -9.81
CA PRO A 94 -11.95 -11.43 -11.06
C PRO A 94 -10.57 -12.06 -11.32
N ILE A 95 -9.50 -11.39 -10.86
CA ILE A 95 -8.12 -11.89 -10.96
C ILE A 95 -7.90 -12.99 -9.90
N ALA A 96 -8.38 -12.79 -8.68
CA ALA A 96 -8.33 -13.79 -7.61
C ALA A 96 -9.11 -15.06 -7.98
N ASP A 97 -10.31 -14.91 -8.55
CA ASP A 97 -11.13 -16.03 -9.04
C ASP A 97 -10.39 -16.86 -10.10
N LYS A 98 -9.52 -16.23 -10.91
CA LYS A 98 -8.76 -16.90 -11.97
C LYS A 98 -7.49 -17.59 -11.45
N TYR A 99 -6.74 -16.95 -10.55
CA TYR A 99 -5.40 -17.41 -10.16
C TYR A 99 -5.32 -17.93 -8.73
N VAL A 100 -6.03 -17.31 -7.79
CA VAL A 100 -6.00 -17.71 -6.37
C VAL A 100 -6.81 -18.98 -6.14
N THR A 101 -8.01 -19.09 -6.73
CA THR A 101 -8.83 -20.32 -6.61
C THR A 101 -8.15 -21.53 -7.28
N ALA A 102 -7.35 -21.26 -8.31
CA ALA A 102 -6.48 -22.24 -8.95
C ALA A 102 -5.18 -22.51 -8.15
N GLY A 103 -4.98 -21.90 -6.98
CA GLY A 103 -3.79 -22.10 -6.16
C GLY A 103 -2.49 -21.60 -6.79
N VAL A 104 -2.54 -20.76 -7.83
CA VAL A 104 -1.35 -20.24 -8.52
C VAL A 104 -0.61 -19.20 -7.65
N ILE A 105 -1.36 -18.38 -6.92
CA ILE A 105 -0.88 -17.30 -6.06
C ILE A 105 -1.82 -17.16 -4.85
N SER A 106 -1.33 -16.70 -3.70
CA SER A 106 -2.19 -16.35 -2.57
C SER A 106 -2.85 -14.97 -2.79
N ASN A 107 -3.89 -14.65 -2.03
CA ASN A 107 -4.41 -13.28 -2.01
C ASN A 107 -3.34 -12.29 -1.50
N ALA A 108 -2.61 -12.66 -0.45
CA ALA A 108 -1.57 -11.82 0.13
C ALA A 108 -0.47 -11.45 -0.90
N ASP A 109 0.00 -12.43 -1.68
CA ASP A 109 0.95 -12.18 -2.76
C ASP A 109 0.32 -11.40 -3.93
N LEU A 110 -0.95 -11.66 -4.27
CA LEU A 110 -1.66 -10.91 -5.31
C LEU A 110 -1.79 -9.43 -4.93
N TRP A 111 -2.07 -9.11 -3.66
CA TRP A 111 -2.22 -7.73 -3.21
C TRP A 111 -0.89 -6.98 -3.26
N ALA A 112 0.20 -7.61 -2.80
CA ALA A 112 1.54 -7.05 -2.89
C ALA A 112 1.96 -6.81 -4.35
N LEU A 113 1.77 -7.81 -5.21
CA LEU A 113 2.07 -7.71 -6.65
C LEU A 113 1.24 -6.61 -7.31
N ALA A 114 -0.06 -6.54 -7.03
CA ALA A 114 -0.94 -5.57 -7.64
C ALA A 114 -0.58 -4.12 -7.27
N ALA A 115 -0.15 -3.87 -6.04
CA ALA A 115 0.36 -2.57 -5.61
C ALA A 115 1.67 -2.21 -6.34
N ASN A 116 2.61 -3.15 -6.46
CA ASN A 116 3.89 -2.92 -7.12
C ASN A 116 3.72 -2.63 -8.62
N VAL A 117 2.83 -3.39 -9.27
CA VAL A 117 2.43 -3.13 -10.67
C VAL A 117 1.72 -1.77 -10.78
N ALA A 118 0.90 -1.37 -9.81
CA ALA A 118 0.23 -0.08 -9.81
C ALA A 118 1.19 1.10 -9.69
N ILE A 119 2.21 1.01 -8.82
CA ILE A 119 3.25 2.04 -8.66
C ILE A 119 3.95 2.26 -10.00
N GLU A 120 4.47 1.20 -10.62
CA GLU A 120 5.17 1.29 -11.92
C GLU A 120 4.22 1.76 -13.04
N PHE A 121 2.98 1.27 -13.08
CA PHE A 121 1.99 1.66 -14.09
C PHE A 121 1.67 3.17 -14.05
N MET A 122 1.72 3.78 -12.87
CA MET A 122 1.50 5.21 -12.67
C MET A 122 2.78 6.05 -12.86
N GLY A 123 3.89 5.46 -13.31
CA GLY A 123 5.15 6.15 -13.59
C GLY A 123 6.16 6.14 -12.44
N GLY A 124 5.85 5.44 -11.35
CA GLY A 124 6.72 5.27 -10.20
C GLY A 124 7.84 4.25 -10.44
N PRO A 125 8.67 3.99 -9.42
CA PRO A 125 9.79 3.07 -9.54
C PRO A 125 9.33 1.61 -9.68
N HIS A 126 10.16 0.80 -10.33
CA HIS A 126 9.98 -0.65 -10.35
C HIS A 126 10.28 -1.25 -8.97
N VAL A 127 9.32 -2.03 -8.44
CA VAL A 127 9.46 -2.77 -7.19
C VAL A 127 9.35 -4.26 -7.50
N VAL A 128 10.42 -5.01 -7.22
CA VAL A 128 10.40 -6.47 -7.36
C VAL A 128 9.51 -7.08 -6.29
N THR A 129 8.61 -7.98 -6.69
CA THR A 129 7.74 -8.68 -5.75
C THR A 129 8.34 -10.04 -5.41
N ARG A 130 8.67 -10.26 -4.12
CA ARG A 130 8.98 -11.60 -3.60
C ARG A 130 7.70 -12.32 -3.22
N PHE A 131 7.62 -13.62 -3.43
CA PHE A 131 6.41 -14.43 -3.26
C PHE A 131 6.55 -15.46 -2.15
N GLY A 132 5.43 -15.97 -1.64
CA GLY A 132 5.37 -16.99 -0.60
C GLY A 132 4.53 -16.62 0.61
N ARG A 133 3.83 -15.48 0.60
CA ARG A 133 2.95 -15.09 1.70
C ARG A 133 1.77 -16.08 1.80
N PRO A 134 1.53 -16.70 2.96
CA PRO A 134 0.36 -17.53 3.15
C PRO A 134 -0.89 -16.65 3.31
N ASP A 135 -2.02 -17.13 2.79
CA ASP A 135 -3.31 -16.54 3.14
C ASP A 135 -3.72 -16.98 4.55
N ALA A 136 -4.23 -16.04 5.34
CA ALA A 136 -4.88 -16.32 6.60
C ALA A 136 -6.09 -17.25 6.39
N LYS A 137 -6.26 -18.20 7.32
CA LYS A 137 -7.31 -19.21 7.24
C LYS A 137 -8.67 -18.67 7.66
N ASP A 138 -8.68 -17.82 8.67
CA ASP A 138 -9.85 -17.17 9.24
C ASP A 138 -9.44 -15.86 9.93
N SER A 139 -10.43 -15.12 10.43
CA SER A 139 -10.22 -13.84 11.11
C SER A 139 -9.41 -13.94 12.40
N GLY A 140 -9.24 -15.14 12.98
CA GLY A 140 -8.45 -15.37 14.19
C GLY A 140 -6.94 -15.18 14.00
N GLU A 141 -6.48 -15.15 12.75
CA GLU A 141 -5.09 -14.79 12.40
C GLU A 141 -4.88 -13.26 12.25
N SER A 142 -5.89 -12.47 12.60
CA SER A 142 -5.78 -11.00 12.72
C SER A 142 -4.91 -10.63 13.91
N VAL A 143 -4.23 -9.48 13.86
CA VAL A 143 -3.72 -8.87 15.09
C VAL A 143 -4.84 -8.09 15.78
N GLU A 144 -5.20 -8.50 17.01
CA GLU A 144 -6.38 -7.97 17.74
C GLU A 144 -6.37 -6.44 17.99
N SER A 145 -5.23 -5.77 17.81
CA SER A 145 -5.13 -4.30 17.91
C SER A 145 -4.52 -3.68 16.65
N GLN A 146 -5.23 -3.61 15.53
CA GLN A 146 -4.81 -2.66 14.47
C GLN A 146 -4.78 -1.22 14.97
N VAL A 147 -5.54 -0.91 16.03
CA VAL A 147 -5.46 0.35 16.77
C VAL A 147 -4.02 0.56 17.28
N GLY A 148 -3.38 1.63 16.80
CA GLY A 148 -1.99 1.97 17.12
C GLY A 148 -0.94 1.29 16.23
N ARG A 149 -1.33 0.47 15.26
CA ARG A 149 -0.39 -0.14 14.29
C ARG A 149 -0.28 0.62 12.97
N LEU A 150 -1.30 1.41 12.62
CA LEU A 150 -1.33 2.25 11.43
C LEU A 150 -1.26 3.73 11.83
N PRO A 151 -0.61 4.60 11.03
CA PRO A 151 -0.55 6.02 11.32
C PRO A 151 -1.94 6.66 11.24
N ASP A 152 -2.16 7.64 12.10
CA ASP A 152 -3.39 8.44 12.14
C ASP A 152 -3.09 9.77 11.45
N GLY A 153 -3.91 10.10 10.45
CA GLY A 153 -3.76 11.31 9.64
C GLY A 153 -3.79 12.61 10.45
N ASP A 154 -4.43 12.59 11.62
CA ASP A 154 -4.61 13.72 12.54
C ASP A 154 -3.48 13.84 13.58
N LYS A 155 -2.40 13.07 13.45
CA LYS A 155 -1.28 13.10 14.42
C LYS A 155 0.01 13.57 13.77
N GLY A 156 0.87 14.19 14.60
CA GLY A 156 2.15 14.74 14.17
C GLY A 156 3.34 13.80 14.34
N VAL A 157 4.54 14.39 14.35
CA VAL A 157 5.86 13.72 14.30
C VAL A 157 6.03 12.59 15.31
N SER A 158 5.66 12.81 16.59
CA SER A 158 5.84 11.79 17.64
C SER A 158 5.05 10.51 17.33
N HIS A 159 3.81 10.65 16.85
CA HIS A 159 2.96 9.51 16.49
C HIS A 159 3.53 8.73 15.31
N LEU A 160 4.05 9.44 14.29
CA LEU A 160 4.71 8.80 13.16
C LEU A 160 5.90 7.94 13.64
N ARG A 161 6.79 8.51 14.47
CA ARG A 161 7.91 7.74 15.03
C ARG A 161 7.45 6.57 15.91
N GLU A 162 6.43 6.76 16.74
CA GLU A 162 5.86 5.72 17.62
C GLU A 162 5.30 4.53 16.82
N VAL A 163 4.63 4.79 15.69
CA VAL A 163 4.06 3.74 14.84
C VAL A 163 5.13 3.02 14.01
N PHE A 164 6.07 3.78 13.44
CA PHE A 164 7.00 3.25 12.44
C PHE A 164 8.29 2.65 13.04
N ALA A 165 8.80 3.17 14.16
CA ALA A 165 10.02 2.64 14.77
C ALA A 165 9.92 1.14 15.13
N PRO A 166 8.79 0.63 15.69
CA PRO A 166 8.60 -0.81 15.93
C PRO A 166 8.54 -1.66 14.65
N LYS A 167 8.45 -1.05 13.47
CA LYS A 167 8.50 -1.74 12.17
C LYS A 167 9.90 -1.77 11.58
N GLY A 168 10.88 -1.17 12.28
CA GLY A 168 12.26 -1.03 11.80
C GLY A 168 12.45 0.11 10.82
N PHE A 169 11.56 1.11 10.83
CA PHE A 169 11.65 2.29 9.97
C PHE A 169 12.20 3.49 10.74
N ASP A 170 13.18 4.16 10.13
CA ASP A 170 13.73 5.41 10.65
C ASP A 170 13.01 6.63 10.06
N ASP A 171 13.53 7.82 10.37
CA ASP A 171 12.94 9.07 9.92
C ASP A 171 12.89 9.21 8.39
N ARG A 172 13.89 8.67 7.69
CA ARG A 172 13.98 8.73 6.24
C ARG A 172 12.98 7.78 5.59
N ASP A 173 12.80 6.61 6.18
CA ASP A 173 11.80 5.63 5.76
C ASP A 173 10.38 6.17 5.93
N ILE A 174 10.11 6.85 7.05
CA ILE A 174 8.82 7.48 7.31
C ILE A 174 8.51 8.49 6.20
N VAL A 175 9.43 9.42 5.93
CA VAL A 175 9.24 10.44 4.88
C VAL A 175 9.11 9.79 3.50
N ALA A 176 9.90 8.75 3.20
CA ALA A 176 9.79 8.02 1.93
C ALA A 176 8.42 7.39 1.78
N LEU A 177 7.94 6.64 2.77
CA LEU A 177 6.64 5.96 2.72
C LEU A 177 5.46 6.95 2.66
N SER A 178 5.56 8.12 3.32
CA SER A 178 4.59 9.21 3.17
C SER A 178 4.47 9.71 1.72
N GLY A 179 5.52 9.58 0.91
CA GLY A 179 5.50 9.88 -0.52
C GLY A 179 4.49 9.05 -1.32
N GLY A 180 3.95 7.95 -0.77
CA GLY A 180 2.81 7.24 -1.35
C GLY A 180 1.56 8.11 -1.50
N HIS A 181 1.44 9.19 -0.72
CA HIS A 181 0.40 10.22 -0.86
C HIS A 181 0.54 11.06 -2.14
N THR A 182 1.56 10.85 -2.99
CA THR A 182 1.61 11.47 -4.32
C THR A 182 0.48 11.03 -5.25
N VAL A 183 -0.16 9.89 -4.96
CA VAL A 183 -1.30 9.36 -5.71
C VAL A 183 -2.57 9.25 -4.86
N GLY A 184 -3.71 9.34 -5.52
CA GLY A 184 -5.02 9.18 -4.90
C GLY A 184 -5.48 10.36 -4.06
N GLY A 185 -6.25 10.04 -3.03
CA GLY A 185 -6.84 11.01 -2.12
C GLY A 185 -7.69 10.36 -1.04
N CYS A 186 -8.03 11.14 -0.05
CA CYS A 186 -8.96 10.77 1.01
C CYS A 186 -10.42 10.80 0.51
N LYS A 187 -11.27 10.02 1.18
CA LYS A 187 -12.71 10.03 0.97
C LYS A 187 -13.40 10.11 2.32
N GLN A 188 -14.32 11.05 2.44
CA GLN A 188 -15.07 11.29 3.67
C GLN A 188 -15.68 10.01 4.24
N GLN A 189 -16.26 9.15 3.40
CA GLN A 189 -16.93 7.91 3.85
C GLN A 189 -15.98 6.78 4.25
N ARG A 190 -14.66 6.97 4.10
CA ARG A 190 -13.64 5.95 4.43
C ARG A 190 -12.80 6.39 5.61
N SER A 191 -12.18 7.56 5.51
CA SER A 191 -11.19 8.05 6.48
C SER A 191 -11.64 9.29 7.24
N GLY A 192 -12.82 9.83 6.93
CA GLY A 192 -13.29 11.10 7.49
C GLY A 192 -12.72 12.34 6.79
N PHE A 193 -11.44 12.32 6.37
CA PHE A 193 -10.81 13.35 5.51
C PHE A 193 -11.35 13.32 4.06
N ASP A 194 -11.22 14.42 3.31
CA ASP A 194 -11.71 14.49 1.94
C ASP A 194 -10.88 15.40 1.01
N GLY A 195 -10.38 14.82 -0.09
CA GLY A 195 -9.61 15.56 -1.10
C GLY A 195 -8.46 14.76 -1.69
N LEU A 196 -7.88 15.29 -2.77
CA LEU A 196 -6.67 14.75 -3.42
C LEU A 196 -5.43 15.42 -2.82
N TRP A 197 -4.34 14.67 -2.66
CA TRP A 197 -3.05 15.23 -2.24
C TRP A 197 -2.38 16.04 -3.35
N THR A 198 -2.47 15.57 -4.59
CA THR A 198 -1.83 16.17 -5.77
C THR A 198 -2.86 16.46 -6.86
N GLU A 199 -2.50 17.33 -7.80
CA GLU A 199 -3.36 17.66 -8.96
C GLU A 199 -3.39 16.53 -10.01
N ALA A 200 -2.40 15.63 -9.98
CA ALA A 200 -2.28 14.46 -10.84
C ALA A 200 -2.34 13.15 -10.01
N PRO A 201 -3.49 12.79 -9.43
CA PRO A 201 -3.60 11.70 -8.44
C PRO A 201 -3.39 10.28 -9.02
N LEU A 202 -3.05 10.16 -10.29
CA LEU A 202 -2.75 8.89 -10.98
C LEU A 202 -1.31 8.89 -11.54
N VAL A 203 -0.47 9.83 -11.11
CA VAL A 203 0.95 9.91 -11.47
C VAL A 203 1.77 9.73 -10.20
N PHE A 204 2.62 8.72 -10.19
CA PHE A 204 3.53 8.46 -9.09
C PHE A 204 4.86 9.15 -9.37
N ASP A 205 5.00 10.38 -8.88
CA ASP A 205 6.19 11.24 -9.02
C ASP A 205 6.55 11.87 -7.66
N ASN A 206 7.39 12.90 -7.62
CA ASN A 206 7.74 13.60 -6.38
C ASN A 206 6.84 14.83 -6.09
N SER A 207 5.70 14.98 -6.77
CA SER A 207 4.84 16.17 -6.65
C SER A 207 4.29 16.38 -5.24
N TYR A 208 4.09 15.31 -4.47
CA TYR A 208 3.75 15.42 -3.04
C TYR A 208 4.77 16.26 -2.25
N PHE A 209 6.07 16.05 -2.47
CA PHE A 209 7.12 16.77 -1.74
C PHE A 209 7.31 18.19 -2.26
N THR A 210 7.20 18.42 -3.58
CA THR A 210 7.24 19.78 -4.13
C THR A 210 6.05 20.60 -3.63
N ASP A 211 4.85 20.00 -3.63
CA ASP A 211 3.63 20.63 -3.16
C ASP A 211 3.73 21.04 -1.69
N LEU A 212 4.25 20.16 -0.82
CA LEU A 212 4.47 20.46 0.61
C LEU A 212 5.29 21.74 0.82
N LEU A 213 6.30 21.99 -0.01
CA LEU A 213 7.22 23.12 0.14
C LEU A 213 6.73 24.40 -0.54
N GLU A 214 6.04 24.27 -1.67
CA GLU A 214 5.72 25.40 -2.56
C GLU A 214 4.31 25.95 -2.36
N LYS A 215 3.36 25.13 -1.93
CA LYS A 215 1.96 25.54 -1.77
C LYS A 215 1.72 26.19 -0.41
N THR A 216 0.69 27.02 -0.35
CA THR A 216 0.24 27.61 0.91
C THR A 216 -0.99 26.88 1.41
N TYR A 217 -1.02 26.61 2.71
CA TYR A 217 -2.04 25.78 3.34
C TYR A 217 -2.84 26.56 4.37
N ARG A 218 -4.15 26.39 4.34
CA ARG A 218 -5.06 26.89 5.38
C ARG A 218 -5.72 25.73 6.12
N PRO A 219 -5.88 25.82 7.45
CA PRO A 219 -6.66 24.85 8.19
C PRO A 219 -8.09 24.74 7.64
N GLU A 220 -8.60 23.51 7.60
CA GLU A 220 -9.94 23.16 7.18
C GLU A 220 -10.47 22.05 8.07
N THR A 221 -11.78 22.03 8.31
CA THR A 221 -12.46 20.91 8.95
C THR A 221 -13.47 20.36 7.96
N VAL A 222 -13.45 19.06 7.72
CA VAL A 222 -14.46 18.41 6.86
C VAL A 222 -15.80 18.45 7.59
N GLU A 223 -16.73 19.27 7.10
CA GLU A 223 -17.98 19.62 7.79
C GLU A 223 -18.76 18.40 8.30
N ALA A 224 -18.85 17.36 7.48
CA ALA A 224 -19.67 16.20 7.77
C ALA A 224 -19.05 15.19 8.75
N THR A 225 -17.74 15.28 9.01
CA THR A 225 -17.02 14.30 9.86
C THR A 225 -16.29 14.96 11.02
N GLY A 226 -16.06 16.27 10.96
CA GLY A 226 -15.26 17.00 11.93
C GLY A 226 -13.76 16.73 11.81
N CYS A 227 -13.31 15.93 10.84
CA CYS A 227 -11.89 15.63 10.66
C CYS A 227 -11.12 16.91 10.26
N PRO A 228 -10.04 17.26 10.97
CA PRO A 228 -9.20 18.39 10.60
C PRO A 228 -8.31 18.02 9.41
N GLN A 229 -8.07 18.95 8.51
CA GLN A 229 -7.10 18.82 7.43
C GLN A 229 -6.62 20.20 7.03
N HIS A 230 -5.76 20.28 6.02
CA HIS A 230 -5.36 21.54 5.43
C HIS A 230 -5.67 21.54 3.95
N ARG A 231 -6.14 22.68 3.44
CA ARG A 231 -6.40 22.88 2.01
C ARG A 231 -5.36 23.83 1.42
N SER A 232 -4.79 23.45 0.29
CA SER A 232 -3.87 24.30 -0.45
C SER A 232 -4.59 25.41 -1.21
N ASP A 233 -3.86 26.42 -1.65
CA ASP A 233 -4.35 27.46 -2.58
C ASP A 233 -4.75 26.91 -3.96
N LYS A 234 -4.37 25.66 -4.28
CA LYS A 234 -4.77 24.93 -5.49
C LYS A 234 -5.93 23.97 -5.28
N GLY A 235 -6.44 23.86 -4.05
CA GLY A 235 -7.57 23.00 -3.72
C GLY A 235 -7.22 21.55 -3.42
N THR A 236 -5.94 21.15 -3.50
CA THR A 236 -5.46 19.88 -2.93
C THR A 236 -5.43 19.93 -1.41
N ILE A 237 -5.23 18.78 -0.76
CA ILE A 237 -5.20 18.68 0.70
C ILE A 237 -3.85 18.17 1.21
N MET A 238 -3.56 18.47 2.46
CA MET A 238 -2.56 17.78 3.28
C MET A 238 -3.20 17.43 4.63
N LEU A 239 -2.89 16.25 5.13
CA LEU A 239 -3.26 15.84 6.48
C LEU A 239 -2.35 16.54 7.51
N ILE A 240 -2.69 16.39 8.80
CA ILE A 240 -1.86 16.93 9.89
C ILE A 240 -0.51 16.22 9.87
N SER A 241 -0.54 14.89 9.71
CA SER A 241 0.65 14.05 9.55
C SER A 241 1.53 14.42 8.35
N ASP A 242 0.95 14.90 7.25
CA ASP A 242 1.70 15.36 6.07
C ASP A 242 2.46 16.65 6.36
N LEU A 243 1.79 17.66 6.92
CA LEU A 243 2.44 18.94 7.26
C LEU A 243 3.42 18.81 8.43
N ALA A 244 3.22 17.83 9.32
CA ALA A 244 4.15 17.51 10.40
C ALA A 244 5.55 17.15 9.88
N LEU A 245 5.68 16.68 8.62
CA LEU A 245 6.98 16.43 7.99
C LEU A 245 7.83 17.70 7.85
N LEU A 246 7.21 18.88 7.85
CA LEU A 246 7.90 20.17 7.76
C LEU A 246 8.24 20.78 9.15
N GLU A 247 7.68 20.23 10.23
CA GLU A 247 7.85 20.75 11.59
C GLU A 247 9.13 20.24 12.28
N ASP A 248 9.59 19.04 11.92
CA ASP A 248 10.81 18.42 12.44
C ASP A 248 11.97 18.59 11.44
N ALA A 249 13.13 19.02 11.93
CA ALA A 249 14.27 19.33 11.08
C ALA A 249 14.83 18.10 10.33
N ALA A 250 14.77 16.91 10.93
CA ALA A 250 15.25 15.69 10.29
C ALA A 250 14.29 15.27 9.17
N PHE A 251 12.98 15.29 9.41
CA PHE A 251 11.98 15.04 8.37
C PHE A 251 12.06 16.05 7.23
N LYS A 252 12.09 17.35 7.57
CA LYS A 252 12.11 18.42 6.59
C LYS A 252 13.31 18.34 5.67
N SER A 253 14.49 18.01 6.20
CA SER A 253 15.70 17.83 5.37
C SER A 253 15.52 16.74 4.32
N VAL A 254 14.79 15.67 4.63
CA VAL A 254 14.50 14.58 3.67
C VAL A 254 13.43 15.02 2.67
N VAL A 255 12.40 15.76 3.11
CA VAL A 255 11.38 16.34 2.23
C VAL A 255 12.02 17.25 1.18
N GLU A 256 12.92 18.15 1.59
CA GLU A 256 13.66 19.05 0.68
C GLU A 256 14.51 18.27 -0.33
N GLU A 257 15.15 17.18 0.11
CA GLU A 257 15.93 16.32 -0.76
C GLU A 257 15.06 15.60 -1.81
N TYR A 258 13.92 15.04 -1.41
CA TYR A 258 13.01 14.34 -2.31
C TYR A 258 12.27 15.28 -3.27
N ALA A 259 11.96 16.50 -2.83
CA ALA A 259 11.43 17.54 -3.71
C ALA A 259 12.44 17.94 -4.81
N ALA A 260 13.73 17.99 -4.47
CA ALA A 260 14.79 18.34 -5.42
C ALA A 260 15.24 17.16 -6.31
N ASP A 261 15.13 15.92 -5.82
CA ASP A 261 15.62 14.72 -6.51
C ASP A 261 14.60 13.56 -6.42
N GLN A 262 13.79 13.41 -7.47
CA GLN A 262 12.84 12.30 -7.61
C GLN A 262 13.54 10.93 -7.64
N SER A 263 14.75 10.84 -8.19
CA SER A 263 15.46 9.54 -8.26
C SER A 263 15.89 9.09 -6.87
N ARG A 264 16.30 10.04 -6.02
CA ARG A 264 16.57 9.78 -4.61
C ARG A 264 15.32 9.33 -3.86
N PHE A 265 14.20 10.04 -4.04
CA PHE A 265 12.91 9.62 -3.46
C PHE A 265 12.55 8.19 -3.86
N PHE A 266 12.63 7.88 -5.16
CA PHE A 266 12.30 6.55 -5.67
C PHE A 266 13.19 5.45 -5.09
N ALA A 267 14.50 5.69 -4.95
CA ALA A 267 15.42 4.71 -4.38
C ALA A 267 15.08 4.39 -2.90
N ASP A 268 14.83 5.42 -2.10
CA ASP A 268 14.48 5.25 -0.68
C ASP A 268 13.07 4.67 -0.52
N PHE A 269 12.12 5.07 -1.37
CA PHE A 269 10.77 4.50 -1.40
C PHE A 269 10.79 3.01 -1.70
N VAL A 270 11.52 2.56 -2.73
CA VAL A 270 11.64 1.13 -3.07
C VAL A 270 12.21 0.35 -1.87
N SER A 271 13.24 0.87 -1.21
CA SER A 271 13.85 0.23 -0.04
C SER A 271 12.86 0.10 1.13
N ALA A 272 12.18 1.19 1.50
CA ALA A 272 11.24 1.19 2.61
C ALA A 272 9.97 0.38 2.31
N TRP A 273 9.42 0.51 1.09
CA TRP A 273 8.24 -0.20 0.63
C TRP A 273 8.46 -1.70 0.53
N THR A 274 9.62 -2.13 0.03
CA THR A 274 10.00 -3.56 0.02
C THR A 274 10.04 -4.11 1.44
N ARG A 275 10.74 -3.44 2.36
CA ARG A 275 10.78 -3.87 3.77
C ARG A 275 9.41 -3.90 4.44
N LEU A 276 8.53 -2.96 4.11
CA LEU A 276 7.16 -2.96 4.58
C LEU A 276 6.43 -4.24 4.14
N GLN A 277 6.40 -4.52 2.84
CA GLN A 277 5.70 -5.69 2.29
C GLN A 277 6.27 -7.04 2.75
N GLU A 278 7.48 -7.07 3.31
CA GLU A 278 8.18 -8.27 3.75
C GLU A 278 8.19 -8.47 5.27
N ASN A 279 7.87 -7.41 6.03
CA ASN A 279 7.89 -7.41 7.48
C ASN A 279 6.96 -8.49 8.06
N GLY A 280 7.49 -9.28 9.00
CA GLY A 280 6.77 -10.36 9.67
C GLY A 280 6.61 -11.66 8.87
N VAL A 281 6.95 -11.69 7.57
CA VAL A 281 6.80 -12.89 6.72
C VAL A 281 7.90 -13.93 6.96
N GLY A 282 9.12 -13.49 7.33
CA GLY A 282 10.26 -14.36 7.61
C GLY A 282 10.81 -15.08 6.38
N ASP A 283 11.34 -16.30 6.56
CA ASP A 283 12.03 -17.08 5.51
C ASP A 283 11.09 -17.71 4.46
N LEU A 284 9.80 -17.36 4.48
CA LEU A 284 8.80 -17.85 3.52
C LEU A 284 8.95 -17.20 2.14
N LEU A 285 9.54 -16.00 2.09
CA LEU A 285 9.71 -15.25 0.86
C LEU A 285 10.77 -15.86 -0.04
N ARG A 286 10.42 -15.97 -1.30
CA ARG A 286 11.26 -16.46 -2.39
C ARG A 286 11.34 -15.41 -3.47
N ASP A 287 12.53 -15.27 -4.03
CA ASP A 287 12.74 -14.47 -5.22
C ASP A 287 11.99 -15.11 -6.40
N GLU A 288 11.61 -14.28 -7.36
CA GLU A 288 10.87 -14.69 -8.55
C GLU A 288 11.42 -16.01 -9.13
N LEU A 289 10.50 -16.95 -9.39
CA LEU A 289 10.72 -18.21 -10.10
C LEU A 289 11.40 -19.37 -9.33
N ALA A 290 11.65 -19.28 -8.03
CA ALA A 290 12.10 -20.44 -7.25
C ALA A 290 10.92 -21.36 -6.84
N PRO A 291 10.99 -22.70 -7.08
CA PRO A 291 9.94 -23.64 -6.65
C PRO A 291 9.76 -23.63 -5.12
N PRO A 292 8.61 -24.10 -4.58
CA PRO A 292 8.40 -24.18 -3.14
C PRO A 292 9.43 -25.10 -2.50
N LYS A 293 9.88 -24.76 -1.29
CA LYS A 293 10.68 -25.67 -0.45
C LYS A 293 9.83 -26.85 0.02
#